data_AF-A0AAQ3SZW7-F1
#
_entry.id   AF-A0AAQ3SZW7-F1
#
_cell.length_a   1.000
_cell.length_b   1.000
_cell.length_c   1.000
_cell.angle_alpha   90.00
_cell.angle_beta   90.00
_cell.angle_gamma   90.00
#
_symmetry.space_group_name_H-M   'P 1'
#
loop_
_entity.id
_entity.type
_entity.pdbx_description
1 polymer ?
#
loop_
_entity_poly.entity_id
_entity_poly.type
_entity_poly.pdbx_seq_one_letter_code
_entity_poly.pdbx_strand_id
1 'polypeptide(L)'
;MAPKSKRGKAKGEKKKKDEKVLPVAIDITVNLPDQSNVILKGISTDRIIDVRRLLCVNTATCAITNYSLTHETRDGQLKDAADIATLKPCTLTLVEEEYSEESAVEHVRRLLDIVACTTSFGPAPPPPPPPPPKDADAGKEPSISSATSKTAASAS
;
A
#
# COMPACT_ATOMS: atom_id res chain seq x y z
N MET A 1 15.92 -58.71 43.88
CA MET A 1 15.97 -57.68 44.94
C MET A 1 16.74 -56.46 44.43
N ALA A 2 16.04 -55.32 44.35
CA ALA A 2 16.43 -53.91 44.19
C ALA A 2 17.80 -53.51 43.56
N PRO A 3 17.79 -52.83 42.40
CA PRO A 3 18.83 -51.85 42.05
C PRO A 3 18.60 -50.54 42.83
N LYS A 4 19.69 -49.98 43.37
CA LYS A 4 19.70 -48.78 44.21
C LYS A 4 19.31 -47.53 43.42
N SER A 5 18.24 -46.87 43.86
CA SER A 5 17.89 -45.50 43.48
C SER A 5 19.00 -44.51 43.85
N LYS A 6 19.25 -43.50 43.01
CA LYS A 6 19.10 -42.08 43.40
C LYS A 6 19.52 -41.11 42.30
N ARG A 7 18.67 -40.07 42.19
CA ARG A 7 18.96 -38.69 41.80
C ARG A 7 18.94 -38.38 40.29
N GLY A 8 17.72 -38.22 39.79
CA GLY A 8 17.46 -37.33 38.66
C GLY A 8 18.04 -35.93 38.90
N LYS A 9 18.71 -35.41 37.87
CA LYS A 9 18.93 -33.97 37.65
C LYS A 9 18.42 -33.66 36.25
N ALA A 10 17.10 -33.52 36.11
CA ALA A 10 16.54 -32.65 35.09
C ALA A 10 16.83 -31.21 35.53
N LYS A 11 18.03 -30.72 35.18
CA LYS A 11 18.43 -29.34 35.48
C LYS A 11 17.97 -28.44 34.33
N GLY A 12 16.70 -28.06 34.43
CA GLY A 12 16.13 -26.81 33.93
C GLY A 12 16.49 -26.42 32.51
N GLU A 13 15.60 -26.75 31.57
CA GLU A 13 15.38 -25.94 30.38
C GLU A 13 15.21 -24.49 30.83
N LYS A 14 16.27 -23.71 30.62
CA LYS A 14 16.30 -22.29 30.92
C LYS A 14 15.32 -21.66 29.94
N LYS A 15 14.13 -21.36 30.47
CA LYS A 15 13.09 -20.49 29.89
C LYS A 15 13.69 -19.67 28.74
N LYS A 16 13.24 -19.95 27.51
CA LYS A 16 13.26 -18.98 26.41
C LYS A 16 12.76 -17.69 27.02
N LYS A 17 13.70 -16.80 27.34
CA LYS A 17 13.40 -15.43 27.66
C LYS A 17 12.63 -14.98 26.44
N ASP A 18 11.35 -14.69 26.64
CA ASP A 18 10.55 -13.92 25.71
C ASP A 18 11.27 -12.58 25.59
N GLU A 19 12.38 -12.58 24.86
CA GLU A 19 13.01 -11.39 24.39
C GLU A 19 11.96 -10.87 23.44
N LYS A 20 11.12 -9.98 23.97
CA LYS A 20 10.44 -8.98 23.18
C LYS A 20 11.56 -8.22 22.47
N VAL A 21 12.09 -8.85 21.42
CA VAL A 21 13.01 -8.25 20.47
C VAL A 21 12.16 -7.18 19.84
N LEU A 22 12.29 -5.98 20.39
CA LEU A 22 11.66 -4.81 19.83
C LEU A 22 12.10 -4.76 18.36
N PRO A 23 11.20 -4.40 17.44
CA PRO A 23 11.58 -4.21 16.05
C PRO A 23 12.79 -3.27 16.00
N VAL A 24 13.93 -3.78 15.54
CA VAL A 24 15.16 -2.99 15.48
C VAL A 24 15.12 -2.18 14.20
N ALA A 25 15.36 -0.88 14.29
CA ALA A 25 15.50 -0.03 13.10
C ALA A 25 16.73 -0.46 12.30
N ILE A 26 16.57 -0.62 10.99
CA ILE A 26 17.62 -1.07 10.09
C ILE A 26 17.80 -0.03 8.97
N ASP A 27 19.05 0.42 8.87
CA ASP A 27 19.72 1.04 7.73
C ASP A 27 19.66 0.19 6.45
N ILE A 28 18.75 0.39 5.51
CA ILE A 28 18.75 -0.32 4.21
C ILE A 28 19.32 0.60 3.14
N THR A 29 20.47 0.24 2.59
CA THR A 29 21.07 0.97 1.47
C THR A 29 20.63 0.32 0.16
N VAL A 30 20.01 1.10 -0.72
CA VAL A 30 19.61 0.65 -2.06
C VAL A 30 20.43 1.40 -3.10
N ASN A 31 21.24 0.68 -3.85
CA ASN A 31 22.05 1.20 -4.93
C ASN A 31 21.18 1.27 -6.19
N LEU A 32 21.10 2.45 -6.79
CA LEU A 32 20.28 2.72 -7.96
C LEU A 32 21.07 2.53 -9.26
N PRO A 33 20.38 2.29 -10.39
CA PRO A 33 21.03 2.12 -11.69
C PRO A 33 21.74 3.39 -12.19
N ASP A 34 21.42 4.56 -11.63
CA ASP A 34 22.06 5.85 -11.94
C ASP A 34 23.34 6.11 -11.12
N GLN A 35 23.89 5.07 -10.46
CA GLN A 35 25.04 5.13 -9.55
C GLN A 35 24.80 5.92 -8.25
N SER A 36 23.57 6.38 -8.01
CA SER A 36 23.20 6.98 -6.73
C SER A 36 22.78 5.92 -5.71
N ASN A 37 22.68 6.30 -4.44
CA ASN A 37 22.29 5.39 -3.36
C ASN A 37 21.21 6.05 -2.52
N VAL A 38 20.17 5.28 -2.19
CA VAL A 38 19.09 5.72 -1.31
C VAL A 38 19.15 4.92 -0.02
N ILE A 39 19.03 5.62 1.10
CA ILE A 39 18.95 4.97 2.41
C ILE A 39 17.49 4.97 2.85
N LEU A 40 16.94 3.77 3.00
CA LEU A 40 15.60 3.52 3.49
C LEU A 40 15.66 3.02 4.92
N LYS A 41 14.72 3.48 5.74
CA LYS A 41 14.59 3.05 7.14
C LYS A 41 13.53 1.97 7.24
N GLY A 42 13.97 0.73 7.43
CA GLY A 42 13.10 -0.40 7.72
C GLY A 42 13.18 -0.83 9.18
N ILE A 43 12.40 -1.85 9.53
CA ILE A 43 12.53 -2.56 10.80
C ILE A 43 12.93 -4.02 10.56
N SER A 44 13.50 -4.66 11.56
CA SER A 44 14.01 -6.04 11.46
C SER A 44 12.97 -7.10 11.08
N THR A 45 11.68 -6.79 11.23
CA THR A 45 10.57 -7.68 10.84
C THR A 45 10.08 -7.45 9.42
N ASP A 46 10.61 -6.45 8.72
CA ASP A 46 10.20 -6.15 7.36
C ASP A 46 10.73 -7.21 6.38
N ARG A 47 9.94 -7.42 5.33
CA ARG A 47 10.29 -8.31 4.22
C ARG A 47 10.69 -7.49 2.99
N ILE A 48 11.30 -8.15 2.01
CA ILE A 48 11.66 -7.52 0.74
C ILE A 48 10.43 -6.88 0.04
N ILE A 49 9.24 -7.47 0.19
CA ILE A 49 8.00 -6.86 -0.30
C ILE A 49 7.73 -5.47 0.32
N ASP A 50 8.07 -5.28 1.60
CA ASP A 50 7.88 -4.01 2.29
C ASP A 50 8.94 -2.99 1.87
N VAL A 51 10.17 -3.43 1.57
CA VAL A 51 11.20 -2.58 0.94
C VAL A 51 10.74 -2.09 -0.43
N ARG A 52 10.16 -2.97 -1.25
CA ARG A 52 9.61 -2.59 -2.56
C ARG A 52 8.53 -1.53 -2.40
N ARG A 53 7.61 -1.71 -1.45
CA ARG A 53 6.58 -0.70 -1.14
C ARG A 53 7.21 0.62 -0.71
N LEU A 54 8.24 0.57 0.12
CA LEU A 54 8.94 1.76 0.60
C LEU A 54 9.65 2.50 -0.56
N LEU A 55 10.23 1.78 -1.51
CA LEU A 55 10.79 2.32 -2.76
C LEU A 55 9.72 2.97 -3.65
N CYS A 56 8.52 2.39 -3.74
CA CYS A 56 7.43 2.99 -4.51
C CYS A 56 6.94 4.32 -3.93
N VAL A 57 6.99 4.48 -2.60
CA VAL A 57 6.59 5.74 -1.93
C VAL A 57 7.67 6.81 -2.05
N ASN A 58 8.93 6.40 -2.22
CA ASN A 58 10.05 7.31 -2.34
C ASN A 58 10.07 7.98 -3.72
N THR A 59 9.99 9.31 -3.74
CA THR A 59 9.90 10.11 -4.97
C THR A 59 11.13 10.01 -5.86
N ALA A 60 12.29 9.67 -5.30
CA ALA A 60 13.51 9.47 -6.07
C ALA A 60 13.49 8.16 -6.90
N THR A 61 12.72 7.16 -6.47
CA THR A 61 12.74 5.80 -7.04
C THR A 61 11.40 5.36 -7.62
N CYS A 62 10.34 6.13 -7.43
CA CYS A 62 8.99 5.79 -7.87
C CYS A 62 8.82 5.71 -9.39
N ALA A 63 9.74 6.28 -10.17
CA ALA A 63 9.74 6.18 -11.63
C ALA A 63 10.08 4.74 -12.10
N ILE A 64 10.80 3.98 -11.29
CA ILE A 64 11.23 2.63 -11.63
C ILE A 64 10.11 1.65 -11.25
N THR A 65 9.41 1.18 -12.27
CA THR A 65 8.20 0.36 -12.10
C THR A 65 8.44 -1.12 -12.36
N ASN A 66 9.49 -1.45 -13.12
CA ASN A 66 9.93 -2.81 -13.38
C ASN A 66 11.38 -2.98 -12.91
N TYR A 67 11.56 -3.70 -11.80
CA TYR A 67 12.89 -3.88 -11.21
C TYR A 67 12.97 -5.14 -10.34
N SER A 68 14.19 -5.65 -10.23
CA SER A 68 14.56 -6.62 -9.21
C SER A 68 15.52 -6.03 -8.18
N LEU A 69 15.51 -6.63 -6.98
CA LEU A 69 16.44 -6.33 -5.92
C LEU A 69 17.39 -7.51 -5.78
N THR A 70 18.69 -7.25 -5.83
CA THR A 70 19.75 -8.22 -5.56
C THR A 70 20.52 -7.78 -4.32
N HIS A 71 21.20 -8.72 -3.65
CA HIS A 71 22.02 -8.38 -2.48
C HIS A 71 23.48 -8.30 -2.89
N GLU A 72 24.19 -7.25 -2.47
CA GLU A 72 25.59 -7.01 -2.88
C GLU A 72 26.51 -8.22 -2.61
N THR A 73 26.33 -8.90 -1.47
CA THR A 73 27.17 -10.05 -1.09
C THR A 73 26.59 -11.40 -1.51
N ARG A 74 25.32 -11.43 -1.96
CA ARG A 74 24.63 -12.67 -2.32
C ARG A 74 24.09 -12.49 -3.72
N ASP A 75 24.87 -12.97 -4.67
CA ASP A 75 24.49 -13.03 -6.07
C ASP A 75 23.18 -13.82 -6.22
N GLY A 76 22.10 -13.11 -6.54
CA GLY A 76 20.78 -13.70 -6.73
C GLY A 76 19.66 -12.70 -6.52
N GLN A 77 18.59 -12.86 -7.31
CA GLN A 77 17.35 -12.10 -7.16
C GLN A 77 16.72 -12.40 -5.81
N LEU A 78 16.48 -11.36 -5.01
CA LEU A 78 15.81 -11.48 -3.73
C LEU A 78 14.32 -11.71 -3.94
N LYS A 79 13.83 -12.78 -3.33
CA LYS A 79 12.40 -13.10 -3.29
C LYS A 79 11.69 -12.17 -2.30
N ASP A 80 10.46 -11.82 -2.62
CA ASP A 80 9.61 -10.92 -1.81
C ASP A 80 9.36 -11.43 -0.38
N ALA A 81 9.47 -12.75 -0.17
CA ALA A 81 9.31 -13.39 1.13
C ALA A 81 10.58 -13.37 2.01
N ALA A 82 11.71 -12.89 1.50
CA ALA A 82 12.94 -12.84 2.28
C ALA A 82 12.88 -11.75 3.36
N ASP A 83 13.39 -12.06 4.55
CA ASP A 83 13.43 -11.14 5.68
C ASP A 83 14.71 -10.29 5.67
N ILE A 84 14.56 -8.99 5.92
CA ILE A 84 15.69 -8.03 5.90
C ILE A 84 16.70 -8.33 7.00
N ALA A 85 16.25 -8.82 8.16
CA ALA A 85 17.15 -9.16 9.28
C ALA A 85 18.21 -10.22 8.95
N THR A 86 17.99 -11.03 7.92
CA THR A 86 18.93 -12.08 7.47
C THR A 86 20.01 -11.54 6.53
N LEU A 87 19.79 -10.37 5.94
CA LEU A 87 20.66 -9.74 4.95
C LEU A 87 21.55 -8.73 5.68
N LYS A 88 22.64 -9.16 6.32
CA LYS A 88 23.59 -8.24 6.98
C LYS A 88 24.93 -8.25 6.22
N PRO A 89 25.44 -7.08 5.76
CA PRO A 89 24.83 -5.74 5.78
C PRO A 89 23.64 -5.62 4.81
N CYS A 90 22.64 -4.78 5.13
CA CYS A 90 21.43 -4.60 4.29
C CYS A 90 21.71 -3.71 3.06
N THR A 91 22.66 -4.11 2.22
CA THR A 91 22.98 -3.42 0.97
C THR A 91 22.35 -4.15 -0.21
N LEU A 92 21.38 -3.49 -0.84
CA LEU A 92 20.63 -4.00 -1.96
C LEU A 92 21.01 -3.24 -3.23
N THR A 93 21.07 -3.93 -4.35
CA THR A 93 21.20 -3.30 -5.66
C THR A 93 19.87 -3.41 -6.39
N LEU A 94 19.36 -2.28 -6.85
CA LEU A 94 18.17 -2.21 -7.68
C LEU A 94 18.60 -2.35 -9.15
N VAL A 95 18.12 -3.40 -9.79
CA VAL A 95 18.36 -3.67 -11.20
C VAL A 95 17.06 -3.37 -11.94
N GLU A 96 17.08 -2.33 -12.77
CA GLU A 96 15.97 -2.02 -13.66
C GLU A 96 15.87 -3.09 -14.75
N GLU A 97 14.67 -3.59 -14.95
CA GLU A 97 14.37 -4.64 -15.91
C GLU A 97 13.57 -4.06 -17.09
N GLU A 98 13.87 -4.53 -18.30
CA GLU A 98 13.23 -4.03 -19.51
C GLU A 98 11.79 -4.56 -19.63
N TYR A 99 10.88 -3.68 -20.05
CA TYR A 99 9.51 -4.07 -20.32
C TYR A 99 9.41 -4.89 -21.60
N SER A 100 8.83 -6.09 -21.51
CA SER A 100 8.30 -6.77 -22.69
C SER A 100 7.03 -6.09 -23.19
N GLU A 101 6.72 -6.21 -24.48
CA GLU A 101 5.51 -5.63 -25.08
C GLU A 101 4.25 -6.08 -24.32
N GLU A 102 4.15 -7.36 -23.98
CA GLU A 102 3.01 -7.93 -23.24
C GLU A 102 2.89 -7.30 -21.84
N SER A 103 3.99 -7.24 -21.09
CA SER A 103 4.03 -6.67 -19.73
C SER A 103 3.70 -5.17 -19.72
N ALA A 104 4.23 -4.41 -20.68
CA ALA A 104 3.93 -2.99 -20.83
C ALA A 104 2.44 -2.75 -21.06
N VAL A 105 1.84 -3.54 -21.97
CA VAL A 105 0.43 -3.42 -22.30
C VAL A 105 -0.45 -3.80 -21.09
N GLU A 106 -0.11 -4.85 -20.34
CA GLU A 106 -0.81 -5.20 -19.10
C GLU A 106 -0.71 -4.09 -18.05
N HIS A 107 0.47 -3.49 -17.87
CA HIS A 107 0.69 -2.41 -16.91
C HIS A 107 -0.17 -1.19 -17.26
N VAL A 108 -0.19 -0.76 -18.52
CA VAL A 108 -0.98 0.37 -19.00
C VAL A 108 -2.48 0.09 -18.87
N ARG A 109 -2.95 -1.10 -19.23
CA ARG A 109 -4.36 -1.48 -19.09
C ARG A 109 -4.82 -1.45 -17.64
N ARG A 110 -4.02 -1.99 -16.72
CA ARG A 110 -4.31 -1.94 -15.29
C ARG A 110 -4.44 -0.51 -14.78
N LEU A 111 -3.58 0.39 -15.23
CA LEU A 111 -3.67 1.81 -14.90
C LEU A 111 -4.98 2.43 -15.42
N LEU A 112 -5.32 2.16 -16.68
CA LEU A 112 -6.57 2.64 -17.29
C LEU A 112 -7.81 2.09 -16.56
N ASP A 113 -7.81 0.83 -16.16
CA ASP A 113 -8.93 0.22 -15.41
C ASP A 113 -9.13 0.88 -14.04
N ILE A 114 -8.04 1.18 -13.31
CA ILE A 114 -8.10 1.87 -12.01
C ILE A 114 -8.63 3.30 -12.20
N VAL A 115 -8.15 4.02 -13.22
CA VAL A 115 -8.62 5.38 -13.53
C VAL A 115 -10.08 5.34 -13.95
N ALA A 116 -10.50 4.42 -14.81
CA ALA A 116 -11.89 4.27 -15.22
C ALA A 116 -12.82 4.00 -14.02
N CYS A 117 -12.39 3.18 -13.06
CA CYS A 117 -13.17 2.89 -11.85
C CYS A 117 -13.24 4.07 -10.87
N THR A 118 -12.27 5.00 -10.89
CA THR A 118 -12.24 6.17 -10.00
C THR A 118 -12.87 7.41 -10.62
N THR A 119 -13.11 7.40 -11.94
CA THR A 119 -13.64 8.53 -12.69
C THR A 119 -15.15 8.40 -12.90
N SER A 120 -15.93 8.80 -11.89
CA SER A 120 -17.30 9.28 -12.14
C SER A 120 -17.24 10.74 -12.59
N PHE A 121 -16.70 10.99 -13.78
CA PHE A 121 -16.79 12.33 -14.39
C PHE A 121 -18.19 12.53 -14.95
N GLY A 122 -19.05 13.17 -14.16
CA GLY A 122 -20.35 13.66 -14.62
C GLY A 122 -21.17 14.27 -13.49
N PRO A 123 -21.89 15.38 -13.72
CA PRO A 123 -22.87 15.88 -12.76
C PRO A 123 -23.86 14.76 -12.42
N ALA A 124 -24.19 14.63 -11.13
CA ALA A 124 -25.14 13.64 -10.66
C ALA A 124 -26.43 13.71 -11.49
N PRO A 125 -27.01 12.57 -11.91
CA PRO A 125 -28.26 12.58 -12.66
C PRO A 125 -29.31 13.35 -11.87
N PRO A 126 -30.10 14.22 -12.52
CA PRO A 126 -31.09 15.03 -11.85
C PRO A 126 -32.05 14.13 -11.07
N PRO A 127 -32.49 14.56 -9.87
CA PRO A 127 -33.41 13.76 -9.06
C PRO A 127 -34.66 13.43 -9.86
N PRO A 128 -35.22 12.21 -9.72
CA PRO A 128 -36.44 11.83 -10.42
C PRO A 128 -37.56 12.82 -10.07
N PRO A 129 -38.39 13.23 -11.04
CA PRO A 129 -39.46 14.18 -10.80
C PRO A 129 -40.41 13.62 -9.73
N PRO A 130 -40.91 14.48 -8.82
CA PRO A 130 -41.87 14.05 -7.80
C PRO A 130 -43.11 13.46 -8.49
N PRO A 131 -43.68 12.37 -7.94
CA PRO A 131 -44.89 11.77 -8.50
C PRO A 131 -46.01 12.82 -8.55
N PRO A 132 -46.83 12.82 -9.63
CA PRO A 132 -47.91 13.80 -9.77
C PRO A 132 -48.90 13.68 -8.60
N PRO A 133 -49.43 14.81 -8.10
CA PRO A 133 -50.39 14.80 -7.01
C PRO A 133 -51.66 14.09 -7.47
N LYS A 134 -52.12 13.11 -6.69
CA LYS A 134 -53.48 12.59 -6.82
C LYS A 134 -54.44 13.67 -6.33
N ASP A 135 -55.30 14.14 -7.23
CA ASP A 135 -56.43 15.01 -6.88
C ASP A 135 -57.39 14.34 -5.88
N ALA A 136 -58.00 15.20 -5.06
CA ALA A 136 -59.08 15.02 -4.07
C ALA A 136 -58.60 14.98 -2.60
N ASP A 137 -59.08 15.79 -1.66
CA ASP A 137 -60.05 16.90 -1.64
C ASP A 137 -59.95 17.54 -0.23
N ALA A 138 -60.33 18.81 -0.13
CA ALA A 138 -60.69 19.56 1.08
C ALA A 138 -59.64 19.78 2.20
N GLY A 139 -59.14 21.02 2.25
CA GLY A 139 -59.40 21.84 3.44
C GLY A 139 -58.20 22.52 4.10
N LYS A 140 -58.21 23.85 3.96
CA LYS A 140 -57.70 24.86 4.92
C LYS A 140 -56.27 25.37 4.70
N GLU A 141 -56.19 26.38 3.85
CA GLU A 141 -55.34 27.56 4.08
C GLU A 141 -55.91 28.36 5.29
N PRO A 142 -55.15 29.22 5.99
CA PRO A 142 -54.38 30.24 5.29
C PRO A 142 -53.03 30.67 5.88
N SER A 143 -52.23 31.28 5.00
CA SER A 143 -51.67 32.63 5.15
C SER A 143 -50.15 32.74 5.24
N ILE A 144 -49.62 33.34 4.17
CA ILE A 144 -48.77 34.55 4.18
C ILE A 144 -47.28 34.28 4.52
N SER A 145 -46.29 34.66 3.72
CA SER A 145 -46.27 35.49 2.50
C SER A 145 -44.85 35.56 1.93
N SER A 146 -44.79 35.63 0.60
CA SER A 146 -43.91 36.49 -0.22
C SER A 146 -42.46 36.72 0.21
N ALA A 147 -41.53 36.38 -0.68
CA ALA A 147 -40.98 37.39 -1.59
C ALA A 147 -40.13 36.74 -2.68
N THR A 148 -40.63 36.88 -3.89
CA THR A 148 -39.95 36.67 -5.15
C THR A 148 -38.85 37.71 -5.32
N SER A 149 -37.66 37.30 -5.78
CA SER A 149 -36.88 38.13 -6.69
C SER A 149 -36.21 37.25 -7.74
N LYS A 150 -36.88 37.19 -8.91
CA LYS A 150 -36.28 36.93 -10.20
C LYS A 150 -35.03 37.81 -10.37
N THR A 151 -34.00 37.33 -11.06
CA THR A 151 -33.50 37.99 -12.28
C THR A 151 -32.75 36.97 -13.12
N ALA A 152 -33.10 36.96 -14.40
CA ALA A 152 -32.58 36.09 -15.44
C ALA A 152 -31.25 36.62 -16.02
N ALA A 153 -30.50 35.69 -16.61
CA ALA A 153 -29.69 35.77 -17.83
C ALA A 153 -29.13 37.13 -18.29
N SER A 154 -27.83 37.17 -18.61
CA SER A 154 -27.40 37.15 -20.01
C SER A 154 -25.88 37.18 -20.16
N ALA A 155 -25.44 36.53 -21.24
CA ALA A 155 -24.10 36.44 -21.79
C ALA A 155 -23.40 37.79 -22.00
N SER A 156 -22.06 37.75 -21.95
CA SER A 156 -21.15 38.38 -22.92
C SER A 156 -19.84 37.60 -22.92
#